data_AF-A0A947Z901-F1
#
_entry.id   AF-A0A947Z901-F1
#
_cell.length_a   1.000
_cell.length_b   1.000
_cell.length_c   1.000
_cell.angle_alpha   90.00
_cell.angle_beta   90.00
_cell.angle_gamma   90.00
#
_symmetry.space_group_name_H-M   'P 1'
#
loop_
_entity.id
_entity.type
_entity.pdbx_description
1 polymer ?
#
loop_
_entity_poly.entity_id
_entity_poly.type
_entity_poly.pdbx_seq_one_letter_code
_entity_poly.pdbx_strand_id
1 'polypeptide(L)'
;MTNRKTPIKLLLLLSMFIFISACDDDSNESNTDITSPTVLSVNPADLGTSVAINTQIAATFSEEMDPATITTTSFTLDAGADSVAGTVEFTGTTATFTPEQDLDGDTLYTARITTSAMDLAGNALEATYVWTFTTGLISDIIAPTVTSELPADLAVGLPTNVLVSATFSEDMDPATLTTASFTVSGSNSVT
;
A
#
# COMPACT_ATOMS: atom_id res chain seq x y z
N MET A 1 -51.29 -56.98 20.93
CA MET A 1 -50.26 -56.25 21.71
C MET A 1 -50.27 -54.82 21.16
N THR A 2 -50.64 -53.74 21.84
CA THR A 2 -50.90 -53.47 23.26
C THR A 2 -51.70 -52.15 23.31
N ASN A 3 -52.65 -52.04 24.23
CA ASN A 3 -53.64 -50.97 24.32
C ASN A 3 -53.56 -50.38 25.74
N ARG A 4 -53.29 -49.08 25.94
CA ARG A 4 -53.79 -48.30 27.11
C ARG A 4 -53.50 -46.80 27.06
N LYS A 5 -54.46 -46.05 27.60
CA LYS A 5 -54.69 -44.58 27.62
C LYS A 5 -53.93 -43.84 28.75
N THR A 6 -53.44 -42.61 28.43
CA THR A 6 -53.32 -41.28 29.16
C THR A 6 -53.20 -41.21 30.71
N PRO A 7 -52.43 -40.27 31.33
CA PRO A 7 -52.89 -38.85 31.48
C PRO A 7 -51.82 -37.72 31.65
N ILE A 8 -52.33 -36.48 31.53
CA ILE A 8 -51.72 -35.17 31.86
C ILE A 8 -51.34 -35.08 33.36
N LYS A 9 -50.19 -34.47 33.68
CA LYS A 9 -49.88 -33.97 35.03
C LYS A 9 -49.17 -32.61 34.96
N LEU A 10 -49.87 -31.59 35.46
CA LEU A 10 -49.36 -30.26 35.78
C LEU A 10 -48.96 -30.25 37.27
N LEU A 11 -47.71 -29.89 37.59
CA LEU A 11 -47.29 -29.58 38.96
C LEU A 11 -46.26 -28.43 38.96
N LEU A 12 -46.65 -27.30 39.55
CA LEU A 12 -45.80 -26.16 39.91
C LEU A 12 -45.01 -26.49 41.18
N LEU A 13 -43.70 -26.26 41.20
CA LEU A 13 -42.92 -26.05 42.44
C LEU A 13 -41.80 -25.02 42.19
N LEU A 14 -41.82 -23.98 43.02
CA LEU A 14 -40.92 -22.83 43.11
C LEU A 14 -39.71 -23.21 43.99
N SER A 15 -38.46 -23.06 43.51
CA SER A 15 -37.30 -22.92 44.40
C SER A 15 -36.14 -22.16 43.75
N MET A 16 -35.82 -21.01 44.34
CA MET A 16 -34.68 -20.15 44.04
C MET A 16 -33.39 -20.74 44.63
N PHE A 17 -32.39 -20.99 43.79
CA PHE A 17 -30.97 -21.01 44.16
C PHE A 17 -30.20 -20.15 43.15
N ILE A 18 -29.66 -19.04 43.63
CA ILE A 18 -28.74 -18.16 42.91
C ILE A 18 -27.33 -18.72 43.13
N PHE A 19 -26.56 -19.01 42.08
CA PHE A 19 -25.10 -18.80 42.05
C PHE A 19 -24.61 -18.61 40.60
N ILE A 20 -24.40 -17.34 40.25
CA ILE A 20 -23.29 -16.76 39.47
C ILE A 20 -22.62 -17.73 38.48
N SER A 21 -23.15 -17.83 37.25
CA SER A 21 -22.23 -17.99 36.12
C SER A 21 -21.74 -16.58 35.84
N ALA A 22 -20.48 -16.31 36.15
CA ALA A 22 -19.73 -15.32 35.40
C ALA A 22 -19.98 -15.70 33.93
N CYS A 23 -20.69 -14.86 33.19
CA CYS A 23 -20.60 -14.93 31.74
C CYS A 23 -19.18 -14.45 31.49
N ASP A 24 -18.29 -15.35 31.06
CA ASP A 24 -16.97 -14.96 30.60
C ASP A 24 -17.19 -13.83 29.60
N ASP A 25 -16.74 -12.65 30.02
CA ASP A 25 -16.53 -11.48 29.18
C ASP A 25 -15.31 -11.80 28.32
N ASP A 26 -15.43 -12.79 27.43
CA ASP A 26 -14.43 -13.07 26.41
C ASP A 26 -14.69 -12.07 25.27
N SER A 27 -14.41 -10.80 25.58
CA SER A 27 -14.34 -9.71 24.62
C SER A 27 -13.10 -9.82 23.72
N ASN A 28 -12.73 -11.05 23.33
CA ASN A 28 -11.84 -11.27 22.20
C ASN A 28 -12.65 -11.25 20.90
N GLU A 29 -13.30 -10.11 20.64
CA GLU A 29 -13.63 -9.72 19.28
C GLU A 29 -12.30 -9.51 18.56
N SER A 30 -11.78 -10.59 18.00
CA SER A 30 -10.68 -10.52 17.04
C SER A 30 -11.18 -9.62 15.92
N ASN A 31 -10.72 -8.37 15.92
CA ASN A 31 -10.85 -7.47 14.80
C ASN A 31 -9.97 -8.03 13.68
N THR A 32 -10.43 -9.14 13.08
CA THR A 32 -9.81 -9.75 11.92
C THR A 32 -10.01 -8.76 10.79
N ASP A 33 -8.91 -8.21 10.29
CA ASP A 33 -8.97 -7.47 9.06
C ASP A 33 -9.38 -8.41 7.93
N ILE A 34 -10.39 -8.01 7.18
CA ILE A 34 -10.94 -8.74 6.04
C ILE A 34 -10.94 -7.86 4.77
N THR A 35 -10.30 -6.69 4.84
CA THR A 35 -10.27 -5.74 3.75
C THR A 35 -9.15 -6.13 2.81
N SER A 36 -9.47 -6.40 1.55
CA SER A 36 -8.44 -6.67 0.56
C SER A 36 -7.65 -5.39 0.24
N PRO A 37 -6.32 -5.45 0.13
CA PRO A 37 -5.51 -4.31 -0.29
C PRO A 37 -5.83 -3.88 -1.73
N THR A 38 -5.55 -2.62 -2.05
CA THR A 38 -5.68 -2.05 -3.40
C THR A 38 -4.41 -1.30 -3.79
N VAL A 39 -4.12 -1.21 -5.09
CA VAL A 39 -3.04 -0.37 -5.61
C VAL A 39 -3.57 1.06 -5.82
N LEU A 40 -3.02 2.03 -5.09
CA LEU A 40 -3.41 3.44 -5.15
C LEU A 40 -2.72 4.20 -6.28
N SER A 41 -1.45 3.88 -6.54
CA SER A 41 -0.65 4.55 -7.58
C SER A 41 0.47 3.65 -8.08
N VAL A 42 0.91 3.90 -9.32
CA VAL A 42 2.04 3.23 -9.94
C VAL A 42 2.98 4.23 -10.60
N ASN A 43 4.26 3.87 -10.65
CA ASN A 43 5.30 4.55 -11.41
C ASN A 43 6.07 3.49 -12.22
N PRO A 44 6.37 3.68 -13.51
CA PRO A 44 5.79 4.69 -14.39
C PRO A 44 4.26 4.66 -14.40
N ALA A 45 3.65 5.81 -14.64
CA ALA A 45 2.20 5.92 -14.75
C ALA A 45 1.67 5.00 -15.86
N ASP A 46 0.46 4.46 -15.67
CA ASP A 46 -0.18 3.63 -16.71
C ASP A 46 -0.31 4.41 -18.02
N LEU A 47 0.01 3.73 -19.12
CA LEU A 47 0.13 4.28 -20.47
C LEU A 47 1.18 5.39 -20.60
N GLY A 48 2.11 5.51 -19.66
CA GLY A 48 3.23 6.45 -19.72
C GLY A 48 4.09 6.24 -20.97
N THR A 49 4.57 7.33 -21.55
CA THR A 49 5.41 7.32 -22.76
C THR A 49 6.73 8.03 -22.51
N SER A 50 7.76 7.68 -23.27
CA SER A 50 9.10 8.28 -23.15
C SER A 50 9.71 8.12 -21.75
N VAL A 51 9.38 7.01 -21.08
CA VAL A 51 9.93 6.66 -19.77
C VAL A 51 11.42 6.37 -19.89
N ALA A 52 12.22 6.88 -18.96
CA ALA A 52 13.66 6.64 -18.97
C ALA A 52 14.00 5.15 -18.88
N ILE A 53 15.04 4.71 -19.60
CA ILE A 53 15.39 3.28 -19.67
C ILE A 53 15.95 2.72 -18.36
N ASN A 54 16.50 3.56 -17.49
CA ASN A 54 16.98 3.20 -16.15
C ASN A 54 15.91 3.39 -15.05
N THR A 55 14.63 3.47 -15.43
CA THR A 55 13.55 3.67 -14.46
C THR A 55 13.37 2.46 -13.53
N GLN A 56 12.94 2.73 -12.31
CA GLN A 56 12.42 1.72 -11.40
C GLN A 56 10.90 1.69 -11.49
N ILE A 57 10.31 0.51 -11.31
CA ILE A 57 8.87 0.31 -11.43
C ILE A 57 8.32 0.16 -10.01
N ALA A 58 7.43 1.05 -9.59
CA ALA A 58 6.88 1.09 -8.24
C ALA A 58 5.35 1.02 -8.23
N ALA A 59 4.81 0.48 -7.13
CA ALA A 59 3.39 0.49 -6.84
C ALA A 59 3.15 0.76 -5.34
N THR A 60 2.25 1.68 -5.04
CA THR A 60 1.86 2.03 -3.67
C THR A 60 0.50 1.43 -3.34
N PHE A 61 0.41 0.72 -2.23
CA PHE A 61 -0.81 0.05 -1.77
C PHE A 61 -1.62 0.92 -0.78
N SER A 62 -2.88 0.56 -0.58
CA SER A 62 -3.80 1.22 0.36
C SER A 62 -3.47 1.00 1.83
N GLU A 63 -2.61 0.04 2.12
CA GLU A 63 -2.25 -0.42 3.46
C GLU A 63 -0.89 -1.11 3.46
N GLU A 64 -0.43 -1.53 4.65
CA GLU A 64 0.80 -2.31 4.80
C GLU A 64 0.60 -3.73 4.28
N MET A 65 1.47 -4.14 3.35
CA MET A 65 1.47 -5.50 2.79
C MET A 65 2.38 -6.42 3.61
N ASP A 66 2.16 -7.74 3.56
CA ASP A 66 3.14 -8.72 4.03
C ASP A 66 4.36 -8.72 3.08
N PRO A 67 5.54 -8.23 3.51
CA PRO A 67 6.71 -8.14 2.66
C PRO A 67 7.18 -9.50 2.14
N ALA A 68 6.87 -10.61 2.83
CA ALA A 68 7.23 -11.95 2.37
C ALA A 68 6.45 -12.38 1.12
N THR A 69 5.31 -11.74 0.83
CA THR A 69 4.48 -12.01 -0.35
C THR A 69 4.77 -11.08 -1.52
N ILE A 70 5.53 -10.00 -1.29
CA ILE A 70 5.96 -9.04 -2.31
C ILE A 70 7.34 -9.45 -2.83
N THR A 71 7.37 -10.21 -3.92
CA THR A 71 8.58 -10.81 -4.49
C THR A 71 8.56 -10.72 -6.01
N THR A 72 9.63 -11.13 -6.69
CA THR A 72 9.70 -11.22 -8.16
C THR A 72 8.71 -12.23 -8.77
N THR A 73 8.00 -13.01 -7.95
CA THR A 73 6.91 -13.89 -8.42
C THR A 73 5.53 -13.23 -8.35
N SER A 74 5.37 -12.24 -7.46
CA SER A 74 4.12 -11.51 -7.29
C SER A 74 4.14 -10.15 -7.96
N PHE A 75 5.32 -9.53 -8.15
CA PHE A 75 5.54 -8.31 -8.91
C PHE A 75 6.50 -8.59 -10.07
N THR A 76 5.97 -8.57 -11.30
CA THR A 76 6.71 -8.90 -12.53
C THR A 76 6.72 -7.75 -13.52
N LEU A 77 7.70 -7.78 -14.42
CA LEU A 77 7.84 -6.89 -15.55
C LEU A 77 8.16 -7.71 -16.81
N ASP A 78 7.43 -7.47 -17.90
CA ASP A 78 7.60 -8.21 -19.15
C ASP A 78 7.66 -7.25 -20.35
N ALA A 79 8.52 -7.58 -21.32
CA ALA A 79 8.56 -6.98 -22.66
C ALA A 79 7.89 -7.94 -23.65
N GLY A 80 6.58 -7.80 -23.85
CA GLY A 80 5.81 -8.75 -24.64
C GLY A 80 5.78 -10.14 -23.98
N ALA A 81 6.48 -11.11 -24.56
CA ALA A 81 6.57 -12.48 -24.04
C ALA A 81 7.83 -12.74 -23.21
N ASP A 82 8.79 -11.82 -23.23
CA ASP A 82 10.07 -11.95 -22.54
C ASP A 82 9.99 -11.31 -21.16
N SER A 83 10.36 -12.06 -20.13
CA SER A 83 10.38 -11.55 -18.76
C SER A 83 11.65 -10.75 -18.49
N VAL A 84 11.51 -9.62 -17.81
CA VAL A 84 12.63 -8.77 -17.41
C VAL A 84 13.12 -9.23 -16.04
N ALA A 85 14.43 -9.53 -15.94
CA ALA A 85 15.04 -9.85 -14.66
C ALA A 85 15.20 -8.59 -13.79
N GLY A 86 15.01 -8.74 -12.49
CA GLY A 86 15.07 -7.66 -11.53
C GLY A 86 14.96 -8.13 -10.09
N THR A 87 15.06 -7.19 -9.16
CA THR A 87 14.84 -7.39 -7.74
C THR A 87 13.60 -6.64 -7.29
N VAL A 88 12.95 -7.12 -6.23
CA VAL A 88 11.80 -6.43 -5.61
C VAL A 88 12.15 -6.07 -4.18
N GLU A 89 11.94 -4.81 -3.81
CA GLU A 89 12.01 -4.29 -2.45
C GLU A 89 10.65 -3.74 -2.03
N PHE A 90 10.33 -3.82 -0.74
CA PHE A 90 9.10 -3.27 -0.17
C PHE A 90 9.43 -2.40 1.04
N THR A 91 9.04 -1.12 0.97
CA THR A 91 9.27 -0.13 2.05
C THR A 91 8.00 0.67 2.32
N GLY A 92 7.57 0.70 3.58
CA GLY A 92 6.30 1.32 3.98
C GLY A 92 5.13 0.61 3.31
N THR A 93 4.46 1.30 2.40
CA THR A 93 3.36 0.74 1.58
C THR A 93 3.71 0.67 0.08
N THR A 94 4.99 0.78 -0.27
CA THR A 94 5.43 0.82 -1.68
C THR A 94 6.33 -0.37 -2.01
N ALA A 95 5.96 -1.11 -3.06
CA ALA A 95 6.81 -2.10 -3.69
C ALA A 95 7.57 -1.47 -4.86
N THR A 96 8.85 -1.77 -4.99
CA THR A 96 9.72 -1.29 -6.07
C THR A 96 10.41 -2.48 -6.73
N PHE A 97 10.18 -2.64 -8.03
CA PHE A 97 10.91 -3.53 -8.91
C PHE A 97 12.05 -2.76 -9.59
N THR A 98 13.28 -3.22 -9.39
CA THR A 98 14.49 -2.66 -10.00
C THR A 98 15.00 -3.64 -11.06
N PRO A 99 14.92 -3.31 -12.36
CA PRO A 99 15.52 -4.12 -13.41
C PRO A 99 17.02 -4.33 -13.20
N GLU A 100 17.54 -5.53 -13.52
CA GLU A 100 18.98 -5.82 -13.38
C GLU A 100 19.86 -5.06 -14.40
N GLN A 101 19.27 -4.63 -15.50
CA GLN A 101 19.89 -3.86 -16.58
C GLN A 101 18.93 -2.75 -17.02
N ASP A 102 19.46 -1.70 -17.64
CA ASP A 102 18.65 -0.69 -18.32
C ASP A 102 17.69 -1.39 -19.30
N LEU A 103 16.44 -0.91 -19.31
CA LEU A 103 15.39 -1.39 -20.21
C LEU A 103 15.75 -1.07 -21.67
N ASP A 104 15.19 -1.85 -22.60
CA ASP A 104 15.30 -1.55 -24.00
C ASP A 104 14.52 -0.27 -24.33
N GLY A 105 15.07 0.53 -25.24
CA GLY A 105 14.42 1.76 -25.68
C GLY A 105 13.26 1.51 -26.65
N ASP A 106 12.32 2.46 -26.72
CA ASP A 106 11.13 2.42 -27.59
C ASP A 106 10.35 1.09 -27.46
N THR A 107 10.24 0.59 -26.22
CA THR A 107 9.70 -0.73 -25.91
C THR A 107 8.51 -0.62 -24.97
N LEU A 108 7.44 -1.34 -25.30
CA LEU A 108 6.26 -1.47 -24.44
C LEU A 108 6.51 -2.53 -23.36
N TYR A 109 6.49 -2.09 -22.11
CA TYR A 109 6.56 -2.96 -20.95
C TYR A 109 5.20 -3.14 -20.29
N THR A 110 4.97 -4.32 -19.74
CA THR A 110 3.80 -4.63 -18.93
C THR A 110 4.26 -5.04 -17.54
N ALA A 111 3.84 -4.28 -16.54
CA ALA A 111 4.07 -4.59 -15.14
C ALA A 111 2.81 -5.23 -14.53
N ARG A 112 3.01 -6.16 -13.60
CA ARG A 112 1.92 -6.91 -12.95
C ARG A 112 2.17 -7.08 -11.47
N ILE A 113 1.12 -6.93 -10.67
CA ILE A 113 1.08 -7.39 -9.29
C ILE A 113 -0.04 -8.41 -9.15
N THR A 114 0.32 -9.66 -8.85
CA THR A 114 -0.62 -10.78 -8.84
C THR A 114 -1.35 -10.92 -7.50
N THR A 115 -2.39 -11.75 -7.47
CA THR A 115 -3.16 -12.04 -6.24
C THR A 115 -2.39 -12.87 -5.21
N SER A 116 -1.11 -13.21 -5.44
CA SER A 116 -0.27 -13.78 -4.39
C SER A 116 0.29 -12.73 -3.43
N ALA A 117 0.21 -11.44 -3.79
CA ALA A 117 0.49 -10.33 -2.88
C ALA A 117 -0.65 -10.21 -1.85
N MET A 118 -0.30 -10.25 -0.56
CA MET A 118 -1.24 -10.23 0.56
C MET A 118 -0.86 -9.16 1.60
N ASP A 119 -1.85 -8.70 2.35
CA ASP A 119 -1.65 -7.90 3.55
C ASP A 119 -1.12 -8.74 4.74
N LEU A 120 -0.86 -8.08 5.87
CA LEU A 120 -0.41 -8.74 7.11
C LEU A 120 -1.48 -9.64 7.77
N ALA A 121 -2.76 -9.48 7.41
CA ALA A 121 -3.87 -10.30 7.87
C ALA A 121 -4.13 -11.51 6.96
N GLY A 122 -3.45 -11.59 5.81
CA GLY A 122 -3.59 -12.65 4.82
C GLY A 122 -4.67 -12.40 3.77
N ASN A 123 -5.21 -11.18 3.65
CA ASN A 123 -6.10 -10.83 2.55
C ASN A 123 -5.27 -10.55 1.29
N ALA A 124 -5.62 -11.21 0.19
CA ALA A 124 -4.96 -11.03 -1.09
C ALA A 124 -5.50 -9.80 -1.84
N LEU A 125 -4.75 -9.30 -2.82
CA LEU A 125 -5.34 -8.44 -3.86
C LEU A 125 -6.55 -9.15 -4.49
N GLU A 126 -7.66 -8.42 -4.66
CA GLU A 126 -8.91 -8.93 -5.29
C GLU A 126 -8.67 -9.48 -6.72
N ALA A 127 -7.77 -8.84 -7.46
CA ALA A 127 -7.42 -9.21 -8.82
C ALA A 127 -5.97 -8.86 -9.11
N THR A 128 -5.39 -9.50 -10.13
CA THR A 128 -4.07 -9.09 -10.64
C THR A 128 -4.17 -7.67 -11.17
N TYR A 129 -3.36 -6.78 -10.62
CA TYR A 129 -3.21 -5.42 -11.11
C TYR A 129 -2.22 -5.41 -12.28
N VAL A 130 -2.59 -4.79 -13.40
CA VAL A 130 -1.78 -4.77 -14.62
C VAL A 130 -1.74 -3.34 -15.15
N TRP A 131 -0.56 -2.86 -15.49
CA TRP A 131 -0.37 -1.58 -16.16
C TRP A 131 0.76 -1.67 -17.17
N THR A 132 0.80 -0.69 -18.07
CA THR A 132 1.79 -0.66 -19.16
C THR A 132 2.46 0.70 -19.27
N PHE A 133 3.67 0.73 -19.80
CA PHE A 133 4.37 1.95 -20.14
C PHE A 133 5.33 1.71 -21.31
N THR A 134 5.67 2.77 -22.03
CA THR A 134 6.61 2.73 -23.16
C THR A 134 7.85 3.54 -22.84
N THR A 135 9.02 2.90 -22.93
CA THR A 135 10.31 3.57 -22.73
C THR A 135 10.63 4.55 -23.87
N GLY A 136 11.40 5.58 -23.53
CA GLY A 136 12.09 6.43 -24.49
C GLY A 136 13.38 5.77 -24.97
N LEU A 137 14.37 6.58 -25.34
CA LEU A 137 15.66 6.09 -25.85
C LEU A 137 16.84 6.39 -24.92
N ILE A 138 16.60 7.10 -23.82
CA ILE A 138 17.67 7.65 -22.98
C ILE A 138 17.42 7.33 -21.51
N SER A 139 18.52 7.16 -20.78
CA SER A 139 18.51 7.10 -19.32
C SER A 139 18.27 8.50 -18.77
N ASP A 140 17.62 8.57 -17.62
CA ASP A 140 17.58 9.80 -16.85
C ASP A 140 18.88 9.97 -16.08
N ILE A 141 19.52 11.10 -16.30
CA ILE A 141 20.78 11.50 -15.68
C ILE A 141 20.72 12.93 -15.14
N ILE A 142 19.54 13.56 -15.21
CA ILE A 142 19.31 14.90 -14.70
C ILE A 142 18.82 14.74 -13.26
N ALA A 143 19.43 15.47 -12.34
CA ALA A 143 19.01 15.43 -10.95
C ALA A 143 17.81 16.37 -10.72
N PRO A 144 16.87 16.01 -9.83
CA PRO A 144 15.73 16.85 -9.51
C PRO A 144 16.17 18.17 -8.87
N THR A 145 15.45 19.24 -9.22
CA THR A 145 15.60 20.58 -8.65
C THR A 145 14.26 21.08 -8.13
N VAL A 146 14.27 21.98 -7.14
CA VAL A 146 13.05 22.65 -6.68
C VAL A 146 12.71 23.79 -7.64
N THR A 147 11.52 23.76 -8.21
CA THR A 147 11.01 24.76 -9.17
C THR A 147 10.13 25.81 -8.52
N SER A 148 9.47 25.49 -7.39
CA SER A 148 8.72 26.46 -6.60
C SER A 148 8.58 26.05 -5.14
N GLU A 149 8.41 27.05 -4.28
CA GLU A 149 8.23 26.88 -2.83
C GLU A 149 7.07 27.76 -2.35
N LEU A 150 6.31 27.22 -1.41
CA LEU A 150 5.27 27.92 -0.67
C LEU A 150 5.47 27.65 0.83
N PRO A 151 5.53 28.67 1.69
CA PRO A 151 5.66 30.09 1.35
C PRO A 151 6.93 30.37 0.53
N ALA A 152 6.90 31.43 -0.29
CA ALA A 152 8.09 31.87 -1.01
C ALA A 152 9.19 32.26 0.00
N ASP A 153 10.45 32.10 -0.41
CA ASP A 153 11.59 32.50 0.41
C ASP A 153 11.43 33.94 0.92
N LEU A 154 11.78 34.14 2.20
CA LEU A 154 11.64 35.40 2.94
C LEU A 154 10.20 35.95 3.09
N ALA A 155 9.15 35.14 2.87
CA ALA A 155 7.78 35.58 3.12
C ALA A 155 7.55 35.96 4.61
N VAL A 156 6.88 37.10 4.82
CA VAL A 156 6.57 37.64 6.16
C VAL A 156 5.06 37.84 6.35
N GLY A 157 4.61 37.90 7.60
CA GLY A 157 3.21 38.21 7.92
C GLY A 157 2.21 37.09 7.60
N LEU A 158 2.70 35.85 7.53
CA LEU A 158 1.87 34.69 7.23
C LEU A 158 1.05 34.24 8.45
N PRO A 159 -0.16 33.67 8.24
CA PRO A 159 -0.90 33.02 9.31
C PRO A 159 -0.14 31.81 9.83
N THR A 160 -0.38 31.43 11.09
CA THR A 160 0.29 30.32 11.77
C THR A 160 -0.10 28.93 11.25
N ASN A 161 -1.09 28.83 10.35
CA ASN A 161 -1.52 27.59 9.70
C ASN A 161 -1.15 27.54 8.21
N VAL A 162 -0.14 28.30 7.78
CA VAL A 162 0.25 28.34 6.37
C VAL A 162 0.69 26.96 5.89
N LEU A 163 0.23 26.58 4.70
CA LEU A 163 0.67 25.37 4.03
C LEU A 163 2.14 25.54 3.61
N VAL A 164 2.95 24.52 3.87
CA VAL A 164 4.32 24.42 3.38
C VAL A 164 4.38 23.37 2.28
N SER A 165 4.85 23.74 1.10
CA SER A 165 4.98 22.84 -0.06
C SER A 165 6.14 23.24 -0.96
N ALA A 166 6.72 22.27 -1.65
CA ALA A 166 7.69 22.47 -2.71
C ALA A 166 7.25 21.71 -3.97
N THR A 167 7.62 22.21 -5.14
CA THR A 167 7.45 21.52 -6.44
C THR A 167 8.81 21.22 -7.03
N PHE A 168 8.99 20.02 -7.56
CA PHE A 168 10.24 19.57 -8.16
C PHE A 168 10.18 19.65 -9.69
N SER A 169 11.34 19.56 -10.34
CA SER A 169 11.47 19.61 -11.82
C SER A 169 11.05 18.31 -12.51
N GLU A 170 10.90 17.24 -11.74
CA GLU A 170 10.57 15.90 -12.18
C GLU A 170 9.93 15.13 -11.02
N ASP A 171 9.40 13.94 -11.30
CA ASP A 171 8.80 13.08 -10.29
C ASP A 171 9.88 12.57 -9.33
N MET A 172 9.64 12.79 -8.04
CA MET A 172 10.49 12.27 -6.98
C MET A 172 10.05 10.87 -6.59
N ASP A 173 10.99 9.98 -6.27
CA ASP A 173 10.68 8.72 -5.61
C ASP A 173 10.01 9.01 -4.24
N PRO A 174 8.72 8.68 -4.05
CA PRO A 174 8.00 9.00 -2.82
C PRO A 174 8.57 8.31 -1.59
N ALA A 175 9.24 7.16 -1.73
CA ALA A 175 9.90 6.49 -0.61
C ALA A 175 11.08 7.30 -0.06
N THR A 176 11.67 8.18 -0.86
CA THR A 176 12.78 9.05 -0.45
C THR A 176 12.31 10.37 0.18
N LEU A 177 11.03 10.72 0.04
CA LEU A 177 10.42 11.93 0.61
C LEU A 177 9.86 11.63 2.01
N THR A 178 10.71 11.76 3.01
CA THR A 178 10.39 11.50 4.42
C THR A 178 10.58 12.75 5.26
N THR A 179 10.23 12.70 6.55
CA THR A 179 10.52 13.79 7.50
C THR A 179 12.02 14.02 7.73
N ALA A 180 12.89 13.13 7.24
CA ALA A 180 14.34 13.32 7.26
C ALA A 180 14.85 14.12 6.04
N SER A 181 14.19 14.01 4.88
CA SER A 181 14.57 14.71 3.65
C SER A 181 13.76 15.99 3.41
N PHE A 182 12.56 16.09 3.98
CA PHE A 182 11.75 17.31 4.02
C PHE A 182 11.55 17.75 5.47
N THR A 183 12.28 18.80 5.87
CA THR A 183 12.24 19.32 7.25
C THR A 183 11.69 20.74 7.26
N VAL A 184 10.91 21.05 8.30
CA VAL A 184 10.47 22.41 8.60
C VAL A 184 11.02 22.78 9.98
N SER A 185 11.99 23.68 10.01
CA SER A 185 12.60 24.17 11.26
C SER A 185 12.30 25.64 11.49
N GLY A 186 11.89 25.99 12.70
CA GLY A 186 11.79 27.38 13.15
C GLY A 186 13.02 27.78 13.97
N SER A 187 13.36 29.08 13.98
CA SER A 187 14.41 29.65 14.81
C SER A 187 13.98 29.97 16.26
N ASN A 188 12.78 29.56 16.68
CA ASN A 188 12.24 29.98 17.97
C ASN A 188 12.63 29.01 19.09
N SER A 189 13.67 29.37 19.85
CA SER A 189 13.78 28.97 21.25
C SER A 189 12.53 29.47 21.97
N VAL A 190 11.70 28.55 22.44
CA VAL A 190 10.68 28.88 23.44
C VAL A 190 11.43 29.18 24.74
N THR A 191 11.54 30.45 25.09
CA THR A 191 11.74 30.86 26.49
C THR A 191 10.40 30.99 27.18
#